data_AF-A0A661K1R8-F1
#
_entry.id   AF-A0A661K1R8-F1
#
_cell.length_a   1.000
_cell.length_b   1.000
_cell.length_c   1.000
_cell.angle_alpha   90.00
_cell.angle_beta   90.00
_cell.angle_gamma   90.00
#
_symmetry.space_group_name_H-M   'P 1'
#
loop_
_entity.id
_entity.type
_entity.pdbx_description
1 polymer ?
#
loop_
_entity_poly.entity_id
_entity_poly.type
_entity_poly.pdbx_seq_one_letter_code
_entity_poly.pdbx_strand_id
1 'polypeptide(L)'
;MAEAGKKKHSLKEVIGAQIVGNIIGLAIVMVLSILLVIALSPEHYDRNTVLGFIACAIPFFTIIHLFMPIYTARVEYIHGELDLEGITPVEGTGSPLYIWELLVPRAFLYGVVMMLIVYLGIKFTHVKIGPTLTGVIAFVAVVITTTPLIKHFILKDLPSFAAALNASEKSKPVPMGSYLFMEHAFPFMVLQGFINACIANRGFPAAAAKIGAENIPIMQALIPDFFFTVVIIAFLQWMFSNAQSRCDVRLGRCDGAGVKKISGWAGVLWVFLFAIIADIAIWIFSLVAGLSGISFHLALIFKVAVAGYAVICGAWIGIRFGASREYEMMQGS
;
A
#
# COMPACT_ATOMS: atom_id res chain seq x y z
N MET A 1 -32.70 -17.77 7.62
CA MET A 1 -32.77 -17.89 9.10
C MET A 1 -32.03 -16.69 9.66
N ALA A 2 -32.67 -15.87 10.50
CA ALA A 2 -32.05 -14.68 11.07
C ALA A 2 -30.81 -15.07 11.88
N GLU A 3 -29.62 -14.56 11.53
CA GLU A 3 -28.43 -14.71 12.35
C GLU A 3 -28.69 -14.02 13.70
N ALA A 4 -29.01 -14.83 14.70
CA ALA A 4 -29.09 -14.41 16.08
C ALA A 4 -27.69 -13.99 16.56
N GLY A 5 -27.55 -12.72 16.95
CA GLY A 5 -26.63 -12.34 18.03
C GLY A 5 -25.17 -12.04 17.68
N LYS A 6 -24.80 -11.70 16.44
CA LYS A 6 -23.50 -11.03 16.23
C LYS A 6 -23.55 -9.66 16.91
N LYS A 7 -22.72 -9.46 17.93
CA LYS A 7 -22.57 -8.17 18.61
C LYS A 7 -22.12 -7.14 17.57
N LYS A 8 -22.97 -6.17 17.26
CA LYS A 8 -22.60 -5.04 16.41
C LYS A 8 -21.64 -4.13 17.18
N HIS A 9 -20.61 -3.67 16.49
CA HIS A 9 -19.70 -2.68 17.01
C HIS A 9 -20.26 -1.28 16.75
N SER A 10 -20.18 -0.42 17.75
CA SER A 10 -20.45 1.00 17.55
C SER A 10 -19.38 1.62 16.65
N LEU A 11 -19.74 2.65 15.91
CA LEU A 11 -18.78 3.38 15.07
C LEU A 11 -17.56 3.89 15.82
N LYS A 12 -17.73 4.29 17.09
CA LYS A 12 -16.62 4.73 17.94
C LYS A 12 -15.64 3.59 18.23
N GLU A 13 -16.14 2.38 18.49
CA GLU A 13 -15.32 1.20 18.70
C GLU A 13 -14.56 0.82 17.43
N VAL A 14 -15.22 0.85 16.27
CA VAL A 14 -14.59 0.57 14.98
C VAL A 14 -13.50 1.59 14.68
N ILE A 15 -13.78 2.89 14.78
CA ILE A 15 -12.76 3.94 14.56
C ILE A 15 -11.59 3.76 15.54
N GLY A 16 -11.86 3.46 16.81
CA GLY A 16 -10.82 3.21 17.81
C GLY A 16 -9.94 2.01 17.46
N ALA A 17 -10.57 0.88 17.09
CA ALA A 17 -9.87 -0.34 16.68
C ALA A 17 -9.04 -0.12 15.41
N GLN A 18 -9.59 0.57 14.41
CA GLN A 18 -8.86 0.89 13.20
C GLN A 18 -7.66 1.79 13.49
N ILE A 19 -7.79 2.83 14.31
CA ILE A 19 -6.66 3.69 14.69
C ILE A 19 -5.56 2.86 15.39
N VAL A 20 -5.91 2.07 16.41
CA VAL A 20 -4.94 1.28 17.17
C VAL A 20 -4.26 0.23 16.30
N GLY A 21 -5.03 -0.57 15.56
CA GLY A 21 -4.52 -1.61 14.69
C GLY A 21 -3.59 -1.04 13.61
N ASN A 22 -3.95 0.11 13.03
CA ASN A 22 -3.15 0.73 11.98
C ASN A 22 -1.90 1.42 12.52
N ILE A 23 -1.90 1.93 13.75
CA ILE A 23 -0.70 2.43 14.44
C ILE A 23 0.27 1.27 14.70
N ILE A 24 -0.23 0.13 15.20
CA ILE A 24 0.59 -1.07 15.43
C ILE A 24 1.18 -1.58 14.12
N GLY A 25 0.35 -1.73 13.08
CA GLY A 25 0.81 -2.15 11.76
C GLY A 25 1.86 -1.21 11.18
N LEU A 26 1.62 0.11 11.27
CA LEU A 26 2.58 1.12 10.84
C LEU A 26 3.90 1.04 11.62
N ALA A 27 3.86 0.83 12.93
CA ALA A 27 5.05 0.71 13.75
C ALA A 27 5.89 -0.51 13.33
N ILE A 28 5.26 -1.65 13.08
CA ILE A 28 5.94 -2.87 12.60
C ILE A 28 6.61 -2.61 11.25
N VAL A 29 5.86 -2.10 10.27
CA VAL A 29 6.39 -1.84 8.92
C VAL A 29 7.52 -0.82 8.98
N MET A 30 7.41 0.20 9.84
CA MET A 30 8.45 1.21 9.98
C MET A 30 9.71 0.66 10.65
N VAL A 31 9.59 -0.14 11.71
CA VAL A 31 10.74 -0.83 12.33
C VAL A 31 11.43 -1.73 11.31
N LEU A 32 10.67 -2.53 10.55
CA LEU A 32 11.24 -3.37 9.50
C LEU A 32 11.93 -2.55 8.41
N SER A 33 11.34 -1.42 8.00
CA SER A 33 11.92 -0.50 7.01
C SER A 33 13.21 0.14 7.52
N ILE A 34 13.24 0.54 8.80
CA ILE A 34 14.43 1.08 9.45
C ILE A 34 15.52 0.00 9.51
N LEU A 35 15.21 -1.22 9.93
CA LEU A 35 16.17 -2.32 9.97
C LEU A 35 16.75 -2.62 8.58
N LEU A 36 15.91 -2.62 7.54
CA LEU A 36 16.33 -2.78 6.15
C LEU A 36 17.26 -1.64 5.68
N VAL A 37 16.95 -0.38 6.00
CA VAL A 37 17.76 0.78 5.59
C VAL A 37 19.06 0.91 6.40
N ILE A 38 19.04 0.62 7.71
CA ILE A 38 20.21 0.73 8.60
C ILE A 38 21.22 -0.38 8.36
N ALA A 39 20.76 -1.61 8.15
CA ALA A 39 21.65 -2.75 7.94
C ALA A 39 22.50 -2.62 6.66
N LEU A 40 22.10 -1.75 5.72
CA LEU A 40 22.73 -1.64 4.41
C LEU A 40 23.85 -0.61 4.31
N SER A 41 23.91 0.46 5.13
CA SER A 41 25.06 1.40 5.16
C SER A 41 24.99 2.45 6.28
N PRO A 42 25.57 2.18 7.47
CA PRO A 42 25.73 3.19 8.52
C PRO A 42 26.68 4.33 8.09
N GLU A 43 27.69 4.01 7.27
CA GLU A 43 28.79 4.91 6.90
C GLU A 43 28.38 6.01 5.89
N HIS A 44 27.24 5.85 5.22
CA HIS A 44 26.70 6.80 4.25
C HIS A 44 25.41 7.49 4.74
N TYR A 45 25.17 7.48 6.05
CA TYR A 45 24.01 8.14 6.64
C TYR A 45 24.23 9.64 6.80
N ASP A 46 23.84 10.41 5.79
CA ASP A 46 23.98 11.86 5.74
C ASP A 46 22.62 12.58 5.83
N ARG A 47 22.67 13.92 5.88
CA ARG A 47 21.47 14.78 5.91
C ARG A 47 20.54 14.50 4.73
N ASN A 48 21.08 14.23 3.55
CA ASN A 48 20.27 13.97 2.37
C ASN A 48 19.57 12.59 2.47
N THR A 49 20.13 11.63 3.23
CA THR A 49 19.51 10.33 3.51
C THR A 49 18.28 10.52 4.38
N VAL A 50 18.39 11.34 5.41
CA VAL A 50 17.28 11.71 6.30
C VAL A 50 16.14 12.35 5.50
N LEU A 51 16.46 13.36 4.69
CA LEU A 51 15.45 14.09 3.92
C LEU A 51 14.81 13.22 2.84
N GLY A 52 15.60 12.41 2.14
CA GLY A 52 15.10 11.47 1.14
C GLY A 52 14.18 10.41 1.75
N PHE A 53 14.55 9.84 2.91
CA PHE A 53 13.69 8.90 3.61
C PHE A 53 12.36 9.54 4.00
N ILE A 54 12.38 10.73 4.57
CA ILE A 54 11.16 11.44 4.99
C ILE A 54 10.27 11.78 3.79
N ALA A 55 10.87 12.27 2.70
CA ALA A 55 10.14 12.61 1.48
C ALA A 55 9.43 11.41 0.86
N CYS A 56 9.97 10.19 1.01
CA CYS A 56 9.42 8.98 0.38
C CYS A 56 8.57 8.14 1.34
N ALA A 57 8.96 8.04 2.61
CA ALA A 57 8.25 7.27 3.63
C ALA A 57 6.92 7.93 4.03
N ILE A 58 6.89 9.26 4.23
CA ILE A 58 5.67 9.93 4.70
C ILE A 58 4.50 9.77 3.71
N PRO A 59 4.64 10.06 2.40
CA PRO A 59 3.54 9.86 1.46
C PRO A 59 3.03 8.41 1.44
N PHE A 60 3.95 7.44 1.46
CA PHE A 60 3.61 6.03 1.50
C PHE A 60 2.77 5.66 2.72
N PHE A 61 3.29 5.99 3.89
CA PHE A 61 2.65 5.65 5.15
C PHE A 61 1.37 6.44 5.36
N THR A 62 1.26 7.67 4.88
CA THR A 62 -0.01 8.41 4.86
C THR A 62 -1.09 7.67 4.08
N ILE A 63 -0.75 7.16 2.88
CA ILE A 63 -1.72 6.42 2.05
C ILE A 63 -2.12 5.12 2.74
N ILE A 64 -1.17 4.32 3.22
CA ILE A 64 -1.48 3.08 3.95
C ILE A 64 -2.36 3.36 5.17
N HIS A 65 -1.99 4.38 5.95
CA HIS A 65 -2.62 4.67 7.23
C HIS A 65 -4.06 5.21 7.08
N LEU A 66 -4.42 5.73 5.90
CA LEU A 66 -5.76 6.23 5.62
C LEU A 66 -6.59 5.28 4.77
N PHE A 67 -5.99 4.56 3.83
CA PHE A 67 -6.72 3.68 2.92
C PHE A 67 -7.32 2.48 3.64
N MET A 68 -6.53 1.75 4.44
CA MET A 68 -7.02 0.52 5.11
C MET A 68 -8.22 0.78 6.04
N PRO A 69 -8.20 1.77 6.95
CA PRO A 69 -9.31 2.00 7.87
C PRO A 69 -10.64 2.30 7.16
N ILE A 70 -10.60 3.06 6.07
CA ILE A 70 -11.81 3.43 5.34
C ILE A 70 -12.43 2.17 4.70
N TYR A 71 -11.63 1.38 3.98
CA TYR A 71 -12.15 0.16 3.35
C TYR A 71 -12.51 -0.94 4.35
N THR A 72 -11.78 -1.07 5.46
CA THR A 72 -12.18 -2.02 6.52
C THR A 72 -13.50 -1.61 7.15
N ALA A 73 -13.72 -0.32 7.43
CA ALA A 73 -15.01 0.18 7.93
C ALA A 73 -16.16 -0.08 6.93
N ARG A 74 -15.91 0.07 5.62
CA ARG A 74 -16.88 -0.33 4.58
C ARG A 74 -17.18 -1.83 4.60
N VAL A 75 -16.16 -2.67 4.76
CA VAL A 75 -16.30 -4.13 4.85
C VAL A 75 -17.12 -4.53 6.09
N GLU A 76 -16.81 -3.98 7.26
CA GLU A 76 -17.57 -4.21 8.49
C GLU A 76 -19.03 -3.78 8.35
N TYR A 77 -19.29 -2.68 7.62
CA TYR A 77 -20.64 -2.24 7.29
C TYR A 77 -21.41 -3.23 6.40
N ILE A 78 -20.84 -3.68 5.27
CA ILE A 78 -21.53 -4.62 4.37
C ILE A 78 -21.76 -6.01 5.00
N HIS A 79 -20.99 -6.36 6.03
CA HIS A 79 -21.16 -7.61 6.80
C HIS A 79 -22.10 -7.44 7.99
N GLY A 80 -22.69 -6.26 8.19
CA GLY A 80 -23.65 -6.00 9.27
C GLY A 80 -23.01 -5.95 10.66
N GLU A 81 -21.69 -5.84 10.74
CA GLU A 81 -20.90 -5.83 11.97
C GLU A 81 -20.77 -4.41 12.55
N LEU A 82 -21.05 -3.38 11.75
CA LEU A 82 -21.04 -1.99 12.14
C LEU A 82 -22.46 -1.44 12.32
N ASP A 83 -22.71 -0.78 13.45
CA ASP A 83 -23.91 0.02 13.67
C ASP A 83 -23.69 1.49 13.28
N LEU A 84 -24.62 2.02 12.49
CA LEU A 84 -24.64 3.42 12.04
C LEU A 84 -25.60 4.29 12.87
N GLU A 85 -26.07 3.83 14.04
CA GLU A 85 -26.86 4.65 14.96
C GLU A 85 -26.29 6.08 15.09
N GLY A 86 -27.12 7.08 14.75
CA GLY A 86 -26.76 8.50 14.79
C GLY A 86 -26.11 9.06 13.51
N ILE A 87 -25.91 8.25 12.47
CA ILE A 87 -25.51 8.72 11.13
C ILE A 87 -26.71 8.68 10.21
N THR A 88 -27.19 9.85 9.82
CA THR A 88 -28.14 9.99 8.72
C THR A 88 -27.39 9.82 7.40
N PRO A 89 -27.79 8.87 6.52
CA PRO A 89 -27.34 8.85 5.14
C PRO A 89 -27.62 10.24 4.53
N VAL A 90 -26.65 10.78 3.80
CA VAL A 90 -26.90 12.03 3.07
C VAL A 90 -27.98 11.72 2.03
N GLU A 91 -29.10 12.45 2.07
CA GLU A 91 -30.14 12.33 1.04
C GLU A 91 -29.54 12.72 -0.32
N GLY A 92 -29.48 11.77 -1.25
CA GLY A 92 -28.99 11.98 -2.61
C GLY A 92 -28.12 10.82 -3.13
N THR A 93 -27.81 10.86 -4.42
CA THR A 93 -26.91 9.93 -5.12
C THR A 93 -25.45 10.24 -4.76
N GLY A 94 -25.07 10.04 -3.49
CA GLY A 94 -23.68 10.17 -3.06
C GLY A 94 -22.84 9.07 -3.70
N SER A 95 -21.95 9.41 -4.62
CA SER A 95 -20.90 8.45 -5.01
C SER A 95 -19.97 8.27 -3.81
N PRO A 96 -19.59 7.02 -3.46
CA PRO A 96 -18.58 6.79 -2.42
C PRO A 96 -17.32 7.60 -2.75
N LEU A 97 -16.58 8.05 -1.72
CA LEU A 97 -15.37 8.84 -2.00
C LEU A 97 -14.41 7.99 -2.83
N TYR A 98 -13.93 8.58 -3.93
CA TYR A 98 -12.79 8.05 -4.66
C TYR A 98 -11.53 8.39 -3.87
N ILE A 99 -11.09 7.42 -3.06
CA ILE A 99 -10.07 7.62 -2.02
C ILE A 99 -8.73 8.06 -2.64
N TRP A 100 -8.41 7.67 -3.88
CA TRP A 100 -7.15 8.02 -4.53
C TRP A 100 -6.99 9.51 -4.83
N GLU A 101 -8.01 10.15 -5.40
CA GLU A 101 -8.00 11.60 -5.65
C GLU A 101 -7.85 12.41 -4.36
N LEU A 102 -8.34 11.87 -3.26
CA LEU A 102 -8.30 12.50 -1.96
C LEU A 102 -6.95 12.31 -1.25
N LEU A 103 -6.41 11.09 -1.27
CA LEU A 103 -5.24 10.71 -0.49
C LEU A 103 -3.93 11.06 -1.19
N VAL A 104 -3.82 10.85 -2.51
CA VAL A 104 -2.55 10.99 -3.23
C VAL A 104 -2.00 12.41 -3.15
N PRO A 105 -2.74 13.48 -3.51
CA PRO A 105 -2.20 14.84 -3.45
C PRO A 105 -1.83 15.26 -2.02
N ARG A 106 -2.62 14.85 -1.02
CA ARG A 106 -2.38 15.17 0.38
C ARG A 106 -1.16 14.45 0.94
N ALA A 107 -0.99 13.17 0.60
CA ALA A 107 0.16 12.39 1.01
C ALA A 107 1.47 13.01 0.50
N PHE A 108 1.51 13.41 -0.77
CA PHE A 108 2.66 14.13 -1.32
C PHE A 108 2.88 15.48 -0.65
N LEU A 109 1.82 16.27 -0.44
CA LEU A 109 1.92 17.55 0.26
C LEU A 109 2.48 17.40 1.69
N TYR A 110 2.00 16.42 2.45
CA TYR A 110 2.51 16.14 3.79
C TYR A 110 3.98 15.69 3.76
N GLY A 111 4.37 14.86 2.79
CA GLY A 111 5.77 14.50 2.58
C GLY A 111 6.67 15.72 2.37
N VAL A 112 6.28 16.62 1.47
CA VAL A 112 7.03 17.85 1.16
C VAL A 112 7.11 18.78 2.37
N VAL A 113 5.98 19.05 3.03
CA VAL A 113 5.93 19.94 4.19
C VAL A 113 6.78 19.39 5.34
N MET A 114 6.68 18.09 5.63
CA MET A 114 7.47 17.47 6.70
C MET A 114 8.96 17.41 6.36
N MET A 115 9.32 17.15 5.11
CA MET A 115 10.70 17.25 4.65
C MET A 115 11.27 18.65 4.90
N LEU A 116 10.50 19.71 4.60
CA LEU A 116 10.90 21.10 4.86
C LEU A 116 11.06 21.38 6.35
N ILE A 117 10.11 20.95 7.19
CA ILE A 117 10.19 21.12 8.65
C ILE A 117 11.47 20.47 9.20
N VAL A 118 11.75 19.24 8.78
CA VAL A 118 12.94 18.51 9.26
C VAL A 118 14.22 19.12 8.71
N TYR A 119 14.24 19.57 7.46
CA TYR A 119 15.37 20.31 6.90
C TYR A 119 15.69 21.57 7.70
N LEU A 120 14.69 22.40 7.97
CA LEU A 120 14.85 23.61 8.77
C LEU A 120 15.30 23.28 10.19
N GLY A 121 14.71 22.27 10.82
CA GLY A 121 15.12 21.77 12.12
C GLY A 121 16.61 21.41 12.16
N ILE A 122 17.08 20.58 11.22
CA ILE A 122 18.51 20.21 11.11
C ILE A 122 19.37 21.46 10.87
N LYS A 123 18.94 22.35 9.98
CA LYS A 123 19.70 23.56 9.61
C LYS A 123 19.90 24.51 10.79
N PHE A 124 18.89 24.70 11.63
CA PHE A 124 18.93 25.64 12.75
C PHE A 124 19.47 25.05 14.05
N THR A 125 19.29 23.75 14.28
CA THR A 125 19.72 23.09 15.52
C THR A 125 21.08 22.39 15.39
N HIS A 126 21.57 22.20 14.17
CA HIS A 126 22.79 21.44 13.86
C HIS A 126 22.80 20.00 14.43
N VAL A 127 21.64 19.46 14.80
CA VAL A 127 21.51 18.12 15.35
C VAL A 127 21.81 17.09 14.27
N LYS A 128 22.73 16.16 14.56
CA LYS A 128 22.92 14.95 13.76
C LYS A 128 21.77 14.00 14.02
N ILE A 129 20.89 13.84 13.04
CA ILE A 129 19.79 12.89 13.11
C ILE A 129 20.32 11.54 12.64
N GLY A 130 20.27 10.54 13.51
CA GLY A 130 20.57 9.15 13.16
C GLY A 130 19.36 8.42 12.56
N PRO A 131 19.56 7.22 12.00
CA PRO A 131 18.50 6.47 11.31
C PRO A 131 17.27 6.15 12.18
N THR A 132 17.49 5.72 13.42
CA THR A 132 16.40 5.45 14.37
C THR A 132 15.56 6.69 14.61
N LEU A 133 16.20 7.84 14.80
CA LEU A 133 15.51 9.11 15.02
C LEU A 133 14.76 9.57 13.77
N THR A 134 15.30 9.35 12.57
CA THR A 134 14.59 9.62 11.31
C THR A 134 13.32 8.78 11.19
N GLY A 135 13.40 7.49 11.52
CA GLY A 135 12.25 6.61 11.57
C GLY A 135 11.19 7.09 12.57
N VAL A 136 11.59 7.44 13.79
CA VAL A 136 10.68 7.97 14.82
C VAL A 136 10.01 9.28 14.36
N ILE A 137 10.77 10.19 13.74
CA ILE A 137 10.21 11.45 13.20
C ILE A 137 9.16 11.14 12.12
N ALA A 138 9.46 10.25 11.19
CA ALA A 138 8.51 9.85 10.15
C ALA A 138 7.25 9.19 10.76
N PHE A 139 7.42 8.31 11.74
CA PHE A 139 6.32 7.66 12.46
C PHE A 139 5.39 8.68 13.10
N VAL A 140 5.96 9.54 13.95
CA VAL A 140 5.21 10.54 14.71
C VAL A 140 4.52 11.51 13.77
N ALA A 141 5.20 11.95 12.71
CA ALA A 141 4.61 12.83 11.71
C ALA A 141 3.38 12.19 11.04
N VAL A 142 3.49 10.94 10.60
CA VAL A 142 2.37 10.22 9.99
C VAL A 142 1.23 10.08 10.99
N VAL A 143 1.49 9.55 12.19
CA VAL A 143 0.44 9.29 13.19
C VAL A 143 -0.30 10.58 13.56
N ILE A 144 0.42 11.67 13.86
CA ILE A 144 -0.19 12.95 14.24
C ILE A 144 -1.01 13.54 13.08
N THR A 145 -0.48 13.52 11.87
CA THR A 145 -1.16 14.17 10.72
C THR A 145 -2.35 13.36 10.21
N THR A 146 -2.33 12.03 10.33
CA THR A 146 -3.31 11.15 9.69
C THR A 146 -4.35 10.56 10.64
N THR A 147 -4.06 10.40 11.93
CA THR A 147 -5.05 9.88 12.89
C THR A 147 -6.35 10.70 12.93
N PRO A 148 -6.31 12.05 12.99
CA PRO A 148 -7.54 12.85 12.94
C PRO A 148 -8.31 12.69 11.63
N LEU A 149 -7.60 12.43 10.53
CA LEU A 149 -8.17 12.26 9.21
C LEU A 149 -8.87 10.92 9.03
N ILE A 150 -8.43 9.85 9.71
CA ILE A 150 -9.12 8.55 9.72
C ILE A 150 -10.57 8.75 10.15
N LYS A 151 -10.77 9.36 11.33
CA LYS A 151 -12.10 9.65 11.85
C LYS A 151 -12.91 10.51 10.87
N HIS A 152 -12.31 11.58 10.36
CA HIS A 152 -12.99 12.49 9.44
C HIS A 152 -13.45 11.79 8.14
N PHE A 153 -12.58 10.98 7.52
CA PHE A 153 -12.94 10.30 6.28
C PHE A 153 -13.93 9.17 6.50
N ILE A 154 -13.79 8.35 7.55
CA ILE A 154 -14.77 7.31 7.85
C ILE A 154 -16.17 7.91 8.03
N LEU A 155 -16.28 9.00 8.80
CA LEU A 155 -17.54 9.69 9.04
C LEU A 155 -18.15 10.33 7.77
N LYS A 156 -17.32 10.75 6.82
CA LYS A 156 -17.79 11.33 5.55
C LYS A 156 -18.13 10.26 4.51
N ASP A 157 -17.36 9.18 4.51
CA ASP A 157 -17.40 8.15 3.48
C ASP A 157 -18.52 7.13 3.69
N LEU A 158 -18.67 6.62 4.92
CA LEU A 158 -19.67 5.61 5.25
C LEU A 158 -21.11 6.02 4.89
N PRO A 159 -21.59 7.25 5.17
CA PRO A 159 -22.94 7.65 4.76
C PRO A 159 -23.12 7.64 3.25
N SER A 160 -22.10 8.08 2.50
CA SER A 160 -22.13 8.11 1.03
C SER A 160 -22.10 6.69 0.45
N PHE A 161 -21.29 5.81 1.03
CA PHE A 161 -21.23 4.40 0.67
C PHE A 161 -22.54 3.66 0.99
N ALA A 162 -23.15 3.92 2.14
CA ALA A 162 -24.45 3.39 2.52
C ALA A 162 -25.57 3.85 1.56
N ALA A 163 -25.56 5.13 1.17
CA ALA A 163 -26.50 5.65 0.17
C ALA A 163 -26.32 4.95 -1.18
N ALA A 164 -25.08 4.76 -1.63
CA ALA A 164 -24.77 4.08 -2.90
C ALA A 164 -25.20 2.60 -2.92
N LEU A 165 -25.12 1.91 -1.77
CA LEU A 165 -25.58 0.52 -1.65
C LEU A 165 -27.11 0.38 -1.74
N ASN A 166 -27.83 1.40 -1.27
CA ASN A 166 -29.30 1.42 -1.26
C ASN A 166 -29.91 2.12 -2.49
N ALA A 167 -29.09 2.59 -3.43
CA ALA A 167 -29.57 3.21 -4.67
C ALA A 167 -30.34 2.20 -5.53
N SER A 168 -31.42 2.66 -6.16
CA SER A 168 -32.26 1.83 -7.05
C SER A 168 -31.52 1.36 -8.30
N GLU A 169 -30.59 2.17 -8.81
CA GLU A 169 -29.71 1.83 -9.92
C GLU A 169 -28.30 1.50 -9.39
N LYS A 170 -27.89 0.24 -9.55
CA LYS A 170 -26.53 -0.18 -9.20
C LYS A 170 -25.52 0.40 -10.18
N SER A 171 -24.27 0.54 -9.71
CA SER A 171 -23.18 0.97 -10.59
C SER A 171 -22.96 -0.05 -11.72
N LYS A 172 -22.56 0.44 -12.90
CA LYS A 172 -22.22 -0.43 -14.03
C LYS A 172 -20.91 -1.18 -13.75
N PRO A 173 -20.82 -2.47 -14.10
CA PRO A 173 -19.59 -3.22 -13.96
C PRO A 173 -18.48 -2.63 -14.83
N VAL A 174 -17.28 -2.51 -14.27
CA VAL A 174 -16.10 -2.00 -14.95
C VAL A 174 -15.37 -3.16 -15.63
N PRO A 175 -14.89 -3.03 -16.88
CA PRO A 175 -14.10 -4.07 -17.53
C PRO A 175 -12.89 -4.47 -16.68
N MET A 176 -12.66 -5.78 -16.52
CA MET A 176 -11.64 -6.31 -15.59
C MET A 176 -10.24 -5.73 -15.81
N GLY A 177 -9.84 -5.49 -17.07
CA GLY A 177 -8.56 -4.85 -17.39
C GLY A 177 -8.49 -3.43 -16.83
N SER A 178 -9.48 -2.59 -17.12
CA SER A 178 -9.56 -1.22 -16.58
C SER A 178 -9.67 -1.21 -15.07
N TYR A 179 -10.44 -2.13 -14.48
CA TYR A 179 -10.57 -2.28 -13.04
C TYR A 179 -9.23 -2.61 -12.37
N LEU A 180 -8.51 -3.61 -12.89
CA LEU A 180 -7.17 -3.97 -12.41
C LEU A 180 -6.18 -2.82 -12.56
N PHE A 181 -6.06 -2.23 -13.75
CA PHE A 181 -4.99 -1.28 -14.03
C PHE A 181 -5.27 0.12 -13.50
N MET A 182 -6.50 0.64 -13.62
CA MET A 182 -6.80 2.04 -13.29
C MET A 182 -7.19 2.22 -11.83
N GLU A 183 -7.96 1.28 -11.25
CA GLU A 183 -8.49 1.44 -9.89
C GLU A 183 -7.61 0.81 -8.81
N HIS A 184 -6.90 -0.27 -9.17
CA HIS A 184 -6.08 -1.02 -8.23
C HIS A 184 -4.58 -0.81 -8.44
N ALA A 185 -4.07 -0.87 -9.68
CA ALA A 185 -2.63 -0.86 -9.91
C ALA A 185 -2.05 0.55 -10.04
N PHE A 186 -2.58 1.40 -10.93
CA PHE A 186 -1.93 2.65 -11.32
C PHE A 186 -1.60 3.60 -10.15
N PRO A 187 -2.52 3.90 -9.20
CA PRO A 187 -2.21 4.77 -8.08
C PRO A 187 -1.05 4.23 -7.23
N PHE A 188 -1.02 2.91 -7.02
CA PHE A 188 0.04 2.25 -6.28
C PHE A 188 1.34 2.12 -7.08
N MET A 189 1.30 1.92 -8.39
CA MET A 189 2.51 1.89 -9.23
C MET A 189 3.24 3.22 -9.19
N VAL A 190 2.51 4.35 -9.27
CA VAL A 190 3.11 5.69 -9.14
C VAL A 190 3.76 5.86 -7.77
N LEU A 191 3.04 5.51 -6.70
CA LEU A 191 3.53 5.59 -5.33
C LEU A 191 4.76 4.70 -5.10
N GLN A 192 4.69 3.43 -5.51
CA GLN A 192 5.77 2.46 -5.35
C GLN A 192 6.97 2.80 -6.23
N GLY A 193 6.75 3.30 -7.44
CA GLY A 193 7.83 3.77 -8.31
C GLY A 193 8.63 4.89 -7.64
N PHE A 194 7.96 5.87 -7.04
CA PHE A 194 8.60 6.94 -6.28
C PHE A 194 9.41 6.39 -5.09
N ILE A 195 8.80 5.57 -4.24
CA ILE A 195 9.45 5.01 -3.03
C ILE A 195 10.65 4.14 -3.39
N ASN A 196 10.46 3.21 -4.34
CA ASN A 196 11.49 2.27 -4.70
C ASN A 196 12.64 2.93 -5.47
N ALA A 197 12.37 4.01 -6.22
CA ALA A 197 13.42 4.84 -6.77
C ALA A 197 14.28 5.48 -5.66
N CYS A 198 13.65 6.01 -4.60
CA CYS A 198 14.38 6.56 -3.45
C CYS A 198 15.24 5.50 -2.75
N ILE A 199 14.69 4.31 -2.51
CA ILE A 199 15.38 3.20 -1.86
C ILE A 199 16.56 2.74 -2.72
N ALA A 200 16.35 2.48 -4.02
CA ALA A 200 17.41 2.04 -4.93
C ALA A 200 18.52 3.07 -5.09
N ASN A 201 18.18 4.37 -5.11
CA ASN A 201 19.17 5.46 -5.19
C ASN A 201 20.18 5.46 -4.04
N ARG A 202 19.83 4.88 -2.88
CA ARG A 202 20.75 4.71 -1.75
C ARG A 202 21.28 3.28 -1.63
N GLY A 203 20.42 2.29 -1.79
CA GLY A 203 20.73 0.88 -1.55
C GLY A 203 21.70 0.30 -2.57
N PHE A 204 21.55 0.63 -3.86
CA PHE A 204 22.39 0.04 -4.90
C PHE A 204 23.85 0.54 -4.86
N PRO A 205 24.13 1.86 -4.77
CA PRO A 205 25.52 2.32 -4.62
C PRO A 205 26.21 1.75 -3.37
N ALA A 206 25.48 1.67 -2.25
CA ALA A 206 25.97 1.06 -1.01
C ALA A 206 26.31 -0.43 -1.18
N ALA A 207 25.43 -1.20 -1.81
CA ALA A 207 25.65 -2.62 -2.05
C ALA A 207 26.83 -2.88 -3.00
N ALA A 208 26.99 -2.05 -4.04
CA ALA A 208 28.13 -2.14 -4.95
C ALA A 208 29.45 -1.80 -4.24
N ALA A 209 29.48 -0.74 -3.44
CA ALA A 209 30.65 -0.34 -2.66
C ALA A 209 31.10 -1.43 -1.67
N LYS A 210 30.15 -2.09 -0.99
CA LYS A 210 30.43 -3.18 -0.03
C LYS A 210 31.21 -4.35 -0.64
N ILE A 211 31.04 -4.61 -1.93
CA ILE A 211 31.73 -5.69 -2.63
C ILE A 211 32.83 -5.18 -3.57
N GLY A 212 33.15 -3.88 -3.55
CA GLY A 212 34.16 -3.27 -4.42
C GLY A 212 33.79 -3.31 -5.91
N ALA A 213 32.51 -3.36 -6.26
CA ALA A 213 32.06 -3.41 -7.64
C ALA A 213 31.79 -2.02 -8.21
N GLU A 214 32.25 -1.76 -9.44
CA GLU A 214 31.97 -0.52 -10.17
C GLU A 214 30.51 -0.45 -10.67
N ASN A 215 29.91 -1.61 -10.91
CA ASN A 215 28.52 -1.77 -11.35
C ASN A 215 27.69 -2.51 -10.29
N ILE A 216 26.37 -2.37 -10.37
CA ILE A 216 25.46 -3.05 -9.44
C ILE A 216 25.46 -4.56 -9.76
N PRO A 217 25.91 -5.42 -8.82
CA PRO A 217 26.02 -6.85 -9.07
C PRO A 217 24.63 -7.48 -9.17
N ILE A 218 24.37 -8.20 -10.27
CA ILE A 218 23.03 -8.73 -10.55
C ILE A 218 22.67 -9.83 -9.56
N MET A 219 23.56 -10.80 -9.35
CA MET A 219 23.27 -11.98 -8.49
C MET A 219 23.30 -11.65 -7.00
N GLN A 220 24.20 -10.74 -6.58
CA GLN A 220 24.48 -10.48 -5.18
C GLN A 220 23.66 -9.32 -4.60
N ALA A 221 23.13 -8.42 -5.44
CA ALA A 221 22.32 -7.30 -4.98
C ALA A 221 20.95 -7.23 -5.67
N LEU A 222 20.92 -7.26 -7.01
CA LEU A 222 19.70 -6.97 -7.75
C LEU A 222 18.60 -8.04 -7.58
N ILE A 223 18.95 -9.31 -7.78
CA ILE A 223 18.00 -10.42 -7.67
C ILE A 223 17.42 -10.54 -6.24
N PRO A 224 18.23 -10.59 -5.17
CA PRO A 224 17.68 -10.65 -3.82
C PRO A 224 16.76 -9.46 -3.50
N ASP A 225 17.16 -8.25 -3.91
CA ASP A 225 16.34 -7.05 -3.72
C ASP A 225 14.99 -7.15 -4.47
N PHE A 226 15.00 -7.64 -5.71
CA PHE A 226 13.78 -7.83 -6.50
C PHE A 226 12.84 -8.86 -5.90
N PHE A 227 13.37 -10.00 -5.45
CA PHE A 227 12.58 -11.01 -4.75
C PHE A 227 11.79 -10.39 -3.59
N PHE A 228 12.49 -9.73 -2.66
CA PHE A 228 11.85 -9.13 -1.48
C PHE A 228 10.90 -8.00 -1.86
N THR A 229 11.25 -7.21 -2.89
CA THR A 229 10.38 -6.14 -3.41
C THR A 229 9.07 -6.71 -3.91
N VAL A 230 9.12 -7.77 -4.73
CA VAL A 230 7.91 -8.41 -5.25
C VAL A 230 7.07 -8.98 -4.12
N VAL A 231 7.69 -9.74 -3.21
CA VAL A 231 6.98 -10.36 -2.09
C VAL A 231 6.26 -9.31 -1.24
N ILE A 232 6.97 -8.28 -0.76
CA ILE A 232 6.41 -7.27 0.14
C ILE A 232 5.32 -6.45 -0.56
N ILE A 233 5.60 -5.94 -1.76
CA ILE A 233 4.64 -5.08 -2.47
C ILE A 233 3.42 -5.86 -2.91
N ALA A 234 3.58 -7.09 -3.41
CA ALA A 234 2.44 -7.91 -3.82
C ALA A 234 1.55 -8.28 -2.63
N PHE A 235 2.11 -8.58 -1.45
CA PHE A 235 1.32 -8.82 -0.23
C PHE A 235 0.53 -7.58 0.20
N LEU A 236 1.19 -6.42 0.28
CA LEU A 236 0.51 -5.17 0.64
C LEU A 236 -0.60 -4.85 -0.35
N GLN A 237 -0.30 -4.94 -1.65
CA GLN A 237 -1.28 -4.65 -2.70
C GLN A 237 -2.45 -5.64 -2.71
N TRP A 238 -2.19 -6.92 -2.40
CA TRP A 238 -3.24 -7.91 -2.20
C TRP A 238 -4.17 -7.47 -1.08
N MET A 239 -3.65 -7.10 0.10
CA MET A 239 -4.48 -6.66 1.23
C MET A 239 -5.40 -5.48 0.84
N PHE A 240 -4.84 -4.47 0.18
CA PHE A 240 -5.58 -3.31 -0.31
C PHE A 240 -6.68 -3.68 -1.30
N SER A 241 -6.30 -4.47 -2.33
CA SER A 241 -7.21 -4.83 -3.40
C SER A 241 -8.32 -5.76 -2.92
N ASN A 242 -8.03 -6.66 -1.97
CA ASN A 242 -9.04 -7.52 -1.36
C ASN A 242 -10.12 -6.69 -0.63
N ALA A 243 -9.75 -5.70 0.17
CA ALA A 243 -10.73 -4.89 0.90
C ALA A 243 -11.60 -4.05 -0.07
N GLN A 244 -10.97 -3.45 -1.08
CA GLN A 244 -11.67 -2.68 -2.11
C GLN A 244 -12.63 -3.54 -2.93
N SER A 245 -12.18 -4.69 -3.43
CA SER A 245 -13.00 -5.53 -4.31
C SER A 245 -14.23 -6.11 -3.64
N ARG A 246 -14.21 -6.36 -2.32
CA ARG A 246 -15.42 -6.76 -1.59
C ARG A 246 -16.49 -5.67 -1.62
N CYS A 247 -16.07 -4.41 -1.41
CA CYS A 247 -16.98 -3.28 -1.47
C CYS A 247 -17.55 -3.10 -2.90
N ASP A 248 -16.70 -3.23 -3.91
CA ASP A 248 -17.09 -3.04 -5.31
C ASP A 248 -18.02 -4.13 -5.85
N VAL A 249 -17.93 -5.38 -5.36
CA VAL A 249 -18.90 -6.44 -5.67
C VAL A 249 -20.30 -6.07 -5.16
N ARG A 250 -20.40 -5.56 -3.93
CA ARG A 250 -21.69 -5.13 -3.35
C ARG A 250 -22.30 -3.94 -4.11
N LEU A 251 -21.46 -3.02 -4.55
CA LEU A 251 -21.86 -1.87 -5.39
C LEU A 251 -22.21 -2.24 -6.84
N GLY A 252 -21.94 -3.48 -7.28
CA GLY A 252 -22.14 -3.91 -8.68
C GLY A 252 -21.05 -3.45 -9.66
N ARG A 253 -19.96 -2.87 -9.16
CA ARG A 253 -18.84 -2.37 -9.98
C ARG A 253 -17.92 -3.50 -10.45
N CYS A 254 -17.90 -4.62 -9.72
CA CYS A 254 -17.14 -5.82 -10.05
C CYS A 254 -18.07 -7.03 -10.12
N ASP A 255 -18.02 -7.79 -11.21
CA ASP A 255 -18.75 -9.05 -11.34
C ASP A 255 -18.02 -10.16 -10.60
N GLY A 256 -18.41 -10.42 -9.35
CA GLY A 256 -17.83 -11.48 -8.53
C GLY A 256 -18.03 -12.89 -9.06
N ALA A 257 -19.05 -13.15 -9.90
CA ALA A 257 -19.32 -14.46 -10.48
C ALA A 257 -18.31 -14.83 -11.58
N GLY A 258 -17.90 -13.83 -12.37
CA GLY A 258 -16.93 -13.97 -13.45
C GLY A 258 -15.47 -14.14 -12.99
N VAL A 259 -15.19 -14.03 -11.68
CA VAL A 259 -13.83 -14.09 -11.16
C VAL A 259 -13.46 -15.49 -10.67
N LYS A 260 -12.43 -16.10 -11.26
CA LYS A 260 -11.92 -17.41 -10.80
C LYS A 260 -11.38 -17.29 -9.37
N LYS A 261 -11.96 -18.09 -8.47
CA LYS A 261 -11.59 -18.23 -7.06
C LYS A 261 -10.11 -18.58 -6.87
N ILE A 262 -9.49 -17.92 -5.89
CA ILE A 262 -8.16 -18.25 -5.36
C ILE A 262 -8.29 -18.39 -3.84
N SER A 263 -7.73 -19.47 -3.27
CA SER A 263 -7.67 -19.63 -1.81
C SER A 263 -6.54 -18.78 -1.23
N GLY A 264 -6.57 -18.50 0.09
CA GLY A 264 -5.50 -17.72 0.74
C GLY A 264 -4.12 -18.36 0.54
N TRP A 265 -4.00 -19.68 0.73
CA TRP A 265 -2.75 -20.41 0.50
C TRP A 265 -2.28 -20.36 -0.95
N ALA A 266 -3.21 -20.48 -1.90
CA ALA A 266 -2.88 -20.33 -3.31
C ALA A 266 -2.41 -18.90 -3.63
N GLY A 267 -3.02 -17.88 -3.03
CA GLY A 267 -2.58 -16.49 -3.15
C GLY A 267 -1.15 -16.29 -2.64
N VAL A 268 -0.82 -16.84 -1.46
CA VAL A 268 0.55 -16.82 -0.91
C VAL A 268 1.52 -17.48 -1.89
N LEU A 269 1.20 -18.67 -2.39
CA LEU A 269 2.03 -19.39 -3.38
C LEU A 269 2.23 -18.54 -4.65
N TRP A 270 1.18 -17.91 -5.16
CA TRP A 270 1.28 -17.02 -6.33
C TRP A 270 2.21 -15.84 -6.10
N VAL A 271 2.20 -15.20 -4.92
CA VAL A 271 3.15 -14.11 -4.60
C VAL A 271 4.60 -14.60 -4.73
N PHE A 272 4.93 -15.75 -4.16
CA PHE A 272 6.28 -16.31 -4.25
C PHE A 272 6.64 -16.73 -5.68
N LEU A 273 5.70 -17.32 -6.42
CA LEU A 273 5.92 -17.66 -7.83
C LEU A 273 6.18 -16.41 -8.67
N PHE A 274 5.44 -15.32 -8.45
CA PHE A 274 5.68 -14.07 -9.16
C PHE A 274 7.05 -13.47 -8.85
N ALA A 275 7.52 -13.57 -7.61
CA ALA A 275 8.87 -13.15 -7.24
C ALA A 275 9.94 -14.00 -7.95
N ILE A 276 9.80 -15.33 -7.92
CA ILE A 276 10.70 -16.26 -8.62
C ILE A 276 10.72 -15.97 -10.13
N ILE A 277 9.57 -15.71 -10.74
CA ILE A 277 9.48 -15.37 -12.18
C ILE A 277 10.24 -14.08 -12.49
N ALA A 278 10.10 -13.04 -11.66
CA ALA A 278 10.82 -11.78 -11.85
C ALA A 278 12.34 -12.00 -11.77
N ASP A 279 12.80 -12.78 -10.79
CA ASP A 279 14.21 -13.10 -10.58
C ASP A 279 14.79 -13.92 -11.74
N ILE A 280 14.07 -14.97 -12.17
CA ILE A 280 14.48 -15.81 -13.31
C ILE A 280 14.55 -14.98 -14.58
N ALA A 281 13.60 -14.06 -14.81
CA ALA A 281 13.62 -13.20 -15.99
C ALA A 281 14.86 -12.30 -16.03
N ILE A 282 15.24 -11.72 -14.89
CA ILE A 282 16.45 -10.88 -14.77
C ILE A 282 17.72 -11.71 -14.88
N TRP A 283 17.74 -12.92 -14.32
CA TRP A 283 18.86 -13.84 -14.46
C TRP A 283 19.06 -14.32 -15.90
N ILE A 284 17.99 -14.70 -16.60
CA ILE A 284 18.07 -15.07 -18.03
C ILE A 284 18.54 -13.87 -18.85
N PHE A 285 17.99 -12.67 -18.59
CA PHE A 285 18.44 -11.45 -19.24
C PHE A 285 19.94 -11.22 -19.03
N SER A 286 20.44 -11.37 -17.81
CA SER A 286 21.87 -11.18 -17.51
C SER A 286 22.75 -12.21 -18.20
N LEU A 287 22.32 -13.47 -18.23
CA LEU A 287 23.04 -14.55 -18.93
C LEU A 287 23.13 -14.29 -20.43
N VAL A 288 22.00 -13.96 -21.07
CA VAL A 288 21.95 -13.71 -22.52
C VAL A 288 22.75 -12.46 -22.90
N ALA A 289 22.71 -11.42 -22.07
CA ALA A 289 23.46 -10.19 -22.29
C ALA A 289 24.95 -10.29 -21.89
N GLY A 290 25.38 -11.38 -21.26
CA GLY A 290 26.75 -11.53 -20.75
C GLY A 290 27.11 -10.52 -19.65
N LEU A 291 26.14 -10.06 -18.87
CA LEU A 291 26.30 -9.01 -17.86
C LEU A 291 26.47 -9.64 -16.48
N SER A 292 27.57 -9.31 -15.79
CA SER A 292 27.77 -9.61 -14.37
C SER A 292 27.25 -8.50 -13.45
N GLY A 293 27.13 -7.29 -13.99
CA GLY A 293 26.62 -6.11 -13.31
C GLY A 293 25.96 -5.15 -14.30
N ILE A 294 25.11 -4.26 -13.79
CA ILE A 294 24.47 -3.21 -14.57
C ILE A 294 24.76 -1.83 -14.01
N SER A 295 24.64 -0.80 -14.86
CA SER A 295 24.77 0.58 -14.41
C SER A 295 23.67 0.94 -13.41
N PHE A 296 23.96 1.91 -12.55
CA PHE A 296 23.02 2.40 -11.55
C PHE A 296 21.66 2.83 -12.16
N HIS A 297 21.69 3.56 -13.28
CA HIS A 297 20.46 4.02 -13.95
C HIS A 297 19.60 2.87 -14.46
N LEU A 298 20.23 1.83 -15.02
CA LEU A 298 19.50 0.65 -15.50
C LEU A 298 18.93 -0.16 -14.33
N ALA A 299 19.68 -0.28 -13.23
CA ALA A 299 19.19 -0.90 -12.00
C ALA A 299 17.97 -0.17 -11.43
N LEU A 300 17.99 1.18 -11.44
CA LEU A 300 16.87 2.01 -10.99
C LEU A 300 15.62 1.78 -11.86
N ILE A 301 15.77 1.71 -13.18
CA ILE A 301 14.66 1.42 -14.10
C ILE A 301 14.07 0.04 -13.81
N PHE A 302 14.91 -0.99 -13.69
CA PHE A 302 14.43 -2.33 -13.36
C PHE A 302 13.73 -2.38 -12.01
N LYS A 303 14.25 -1.69 -10.99
CA LYS A 303 13.61 -1.60 -9.68
C LYS A 303 12.19 -1.04 -9.77
N VAL A 304 12.00 0.08 -10.48
CA VAL A 304 10.68 0.68 -10.66
C VAL A 304 9.75 -0.25 -11.45
N ALA A 305 10.26 -0.90 -12.50
CA ALA A 305 9.49 -1.87 -13.29
C ALA A 305 9.05 -3.08 -12.44
N VAL A 306 9.95 -3.64 -11.63
CA VAL A 306 9.68 -4.75 -10.72
C VAL A 306 8.66 -4.36 -9.65
N ALA A 307 8.76 -3.16 -9.09
CA ALA A 307 7.76 -2.65 -8.17
C ALA A 307 6.37 -2.52 -8.84
N GLY A 308 6.32 -2.02 -10.09
CA GLY A 308 5.09 -1.96 -10.87
C GLY A 308 4.48 -3.34 -11.16
N TYR A 309 5.32 -4.29 -11.56
CA TYR A 309 4.92 -5.69 -11.74
C TYR A 309 4.36 -6.30 -10.45
N ALA A 310 5.00 -6.07 -9.30
CA ALA A 310 4.55 -6.54 -8.01
C ALA A 310 3.16 -5.98 -7.63
N VAL A 311 2.92 -4.69 -7.89
CA VAL A 311 1.61 -4.06 -7.71
C VAL A 311 0.55 -4.75 -8.58
N ILE A 312 0.83 -4.95 -9.88
CA ILE A 312 -0.14 -5.60 -10.77
C ILE A 312 -0.47 -7.03 -10.28
N CYS A 313 0.55 -7.79 -9.90
CA CYS A 313 0.39 -9.14 -9.40
C CYS A 313 -0.42 -9.19 -8.10
N GLY A 314 -0.07 -8.37 -7.11
CA GLY A 314 -0.80 -8.28 -5.84
C GLY A 314 -2.25 -7.83 -6.04
N ALA A 315 -2.49 -6.88 -6.94
CA ALA A 315 -3.83 -6.40 -7.27
C ALA A 315 -4.68 -7.52 -7.90
N TRP A 316 -4.12 -8.26 -8.84
CA TRP A 316 -4.77 -9.40 -9.47
C TRP A 316 -5.15 -10.49 -8.46
N ILE A 317 -4.26 -10.82 -7.51
CA ILE A 317 -4.56 -11.78 -6.43
C ILE A 317 -5.68 -11.23 -5.55
N GLY A 318 -5.59 -9.95 -5.15
CA GLY A 318 -6.57 -9.35 -4.25
C GLY A 318 -7.96 -9.20 -4.83
N ILE A 319 -8.09 -8.86 -6.12
CA ILE A 319 -9.38 -8.88 -6.81
C ILE A 319 -9.95 -10.30 -6.81
N ARG A 320 -9.14 -11.29 -7.18
CA ARG A 320 -9.59 -12.70 -7.25
C ARG A 320 -10.00 -13.27 -5.90
N PHE A 321 -9.26 -12.96 -4.87
CA PHE A 321 -9.56 -13.42 -3.52
C PHE A 321 -10.75 -12.65 -2.91
N GLY A 322 -10.76 -11.33 -3.03
CA GLY A 322 -11.78 -10.46 -2.43
C GLY A 322 -13.13 -10.58 -3.12
N ALA A 323 -13.17 -10.47 -4.45
CA ALA A 323 -14.42 -10.49 -5.20
C ALA A 323 -15.11 -11.85 -5.13
N SER A 324 -14.36 -12.95 -5.31
CA SER A 324 -14.96 -14.29 -5.25
C SER A 324 -15.50 -14.61 -3.85
N ARG A 325 -14.78 -14.20 -2.80
CA ARG A 325 -15.21 -14.45 -1.42
C ARG A 325 -16.45 -13.66 -1.06
N GLU A 326 -16.55 -12.40 -1.48
CA GLU A 326 -17.76 -11.60 -1.23
C GLU A 326 -18.96 -12.18 -1.98
N TYR A 327 -18.76 -12.59 -3.22
CA TYR A 327 -19.81 -13.22 -4.01
C TYR A 327 -20.35 -14.51 -3.36
N GLU A 328 -19.47 -15.36 -2.85
CA GLU A 328 -19.87 -16.57 -2.10
C GLU A 328 -20.67 -16.23 -0.83
N MET A 329 -20.27 -15.19 -0.10
CA MET A 329 -21.00 -14.72 1.08
C MET A 329 -22.40 -14.21 0.72
N MET A 330 -22.56 -13.55 -0.43
CA MET A 330 -23.85 -13.08 -0.93
C MET A 330 -24.77 -14.21 -1.38
N GLN A 331 -24.23 -15.34 -1.84
CA GLN A 331 -25.03 -16.51 -2.24
C GLN A 331 -25.48 -17.35 -1.04
N GLY A 332 -24.72 -17.31 0.06
CA GLY A 332 -25.01 -18.07 1.28
C GLY A 332 -25.93 -17.37 2.30
N SER A 333 -26.25 -16.08 2.08
CA SER A 333 -27.11 -15.24 2.92
C SER A 333 -28.54 -15.19 2.40
#